data_AF-A0A0P7D7P2-F1
#
_entry.id   AF-A0A0P7D7P2-F1
#
_cell.length_a   1.000
_cell.length_b   1.000
_cell.length_c   1.000
_cell.angle_alpha   90.00
_cell.angle_beta   90.00
_cell.angle_gamma   90.00
#
_symmetry.space_group_name_H-M   'P 1'
#
loop_
_entity.id
_entity.type
_entity.pdbx_description
1 polymer ?
#
loop_
_entity_poly.entity_id
_entity_poly.type
_entity_poly.pdbx_seq_one_letter_code
_entity_poly.pdbx_strand_id
1 'polypeptide(L)'
;MSRGQRGFGLLEVMLALTIGLLLLAAASQLFASAHHTWRLQSTAVRMQDEARLALLRMAQDIRMTGMFGCLRLRPKHFGSSSAEHAFARPMEVEASTLSLVVAELPGQAGGPQWFLHTDCTSKVSVDDELKEGYPQVYPISRYVYQLQGNTLKFKRNKSNFQPLVENVRSMRLQRVQMAQGEGVDIALTLYEPTLELEQHHELSVAIRNPVPNP
;
A
#
# COMPACT_ATOMS: atom_id res chain seq x y z
N MET A 1 57.01 56.19 13.79
CA MET A 1 56.88 55.29 14.97
C MET A 1 56.46 53.92 14.46
N SER A 2 57.40 52.99 14.27
CA SER A 2 57.06 51.61 13.88
C SER A 2 56.66 50.83 15.14
N ARG A 3 55.46 50.27 15.14
CA ARG A 3 55.04 49.30 16.16
C ARG A 3 55.84 48.02 15.92
N GLY A 4 56.73 47.69 16.85
CA GLY A 4 57.49 46.44 16.82
C GLY A 4 56.54 45.25 16.77
N GLN A 5 56.72 44.38 15.79
CA GLN A 5 56.11 43.05 15.77
C GLN A 5 56.61 42.31 17.02
N ARG A 6 55.73 42.10 18.00
CA ARG A 6 55.97 41.15 19.08
C ARG A 6 55.99 39.76 18.44
N GLY A 7 57.15 39.10 18.47
CA GLY A 7 57.34 37.78 17.86
C GLY A 7 56.34 36.77 18.42
N PHE A 8 55.71 36.00 17.52
CA PHE A 8 54.74 34.97 17.85
C PHE A 8 55.43 33.89 18.71
N GLY A 9 54.90 33.63 19.90
CA GLY A 9 55.45 32.59 20.77
C GLY A 9 55.05 31.19 20.29
N LEU A 10 55.92 30.18 20.45
CA LEU A 10 55.57 28.77 20.21
C LEU A 10 54.27 28.39 20.96
N LEU A 11 54.10 28.94 22.18
CA LEU A 11 52.92 28.74 23.02
C LEU A 11 51.63 29.32 22.40
N GLU A 12 51.69 30.48 21.74
CA GLU A 12 50.54 31.05 21.03
C GLU A 12 50.15 30.20 19.82
N VAL A 13 51.13 29.66 19.07
CA VAL A 13 50.85 28.74 17.96
C VAL A 13 50.20 27.46 18.45
N MET A 14 50.73 26.86 19.52
CA MET A 14 50.17 25.64 20.10
C MET A 14 48.76 25.87 20.65
N LEU A 15 48.51 27.00 21.31
CA LEU A 15 47.18 27.35 21.80
C LEU A 15 46.19 27.59 20.64
N ALA A 16 46.59 28.30 19.59
CA ALA A 16 45.75 28.53 18.42
C ALA A 16 45.40 27.21 17.69
N LEU A 17 46.39 26.32 17.52
CA LEU A 17 46.18 25.01 16.90
C LEU A 17 45.26 24.11 17.73
N THR A 18 45.48 24.05 19.05
CA THR A 18 44.63 23.23 19.94
C THR A 18 43.19 23.71 19.94
N ILE A 19 42.95 25.02 20.03
CA ILE A 19 41.59 25.59 19.92
C ILE A 19 40.99 25.30 18.54
N GLY A 20 41.75 25.49 17.46
CA GLY A 20 41.30 25.20 16.10
C GLY A 20 40.87 23.73 15.93
N LEU A 21 41.66 22.79 16.44
CA LEU A 21 41.33 21.36 16.43
C LEU A 21 40.08 21.04 17.25
N LEU A 22 39.93 21.65 18.43
CA LEU A 22 38.73 21.46 19.27
C LEU A 22 37.46 21.95 18.56
N LEU A 23 37.52 23.11 17.91
CA LEU A 23 36.38 23.66 17.16
C LEU A 23 36.03 22.78 15.95
N LEU A 24 37.02 22.30 15.21
CA LEU A 24 36.79 21.37 14.09
C LEU A 24 36.17 20.06 14.57
N ALA A 25 36.67 19.49 15.67
CA ALA A 25 36.10 18.27 16.25
C ALA A 25 34.64 18.46 16.66
N ALA A 26 34.31 19.57 17.32
CA ALA A 26 32.93 19.89 17.71
C ALA A 26 32.02 20.08 16.49
N ALA A 27 32.48 20.82 15.47
CA ALA A 27 31.73 21.00 14.23
C ALA A 27 31.49 19.67 13.48
N SER A 28 32.50 18.80 13.44
CA SER A 28 32.37 17.46 12.83
C SER A 28 31.34 16.58 13.55
N GLN A 29 31.31 16.60 14.88
CA GLN A 29 30.31 15.87 15.66
C GLN A 29 28.89 16.38 15.41
N LEU A 30 28.70 17.71 15.41
CA LEU A 30 27.41 18.33 15.09
C LEU A 30 26.94 17.93 13.68
N PHE A 31 27.84 17.99 12.69
CA PHE A 31 27.52 17.59 11.33
C PHE A 31 27.17 16.11 11.22
N ALA A 32 27.93 15.22 11.86
CA ALA A 32 27.66 13.78 11.85
C ALA A 32 26.29 13.47 12.49
N SER A 33 25.97 14.12 13.61
CA SER A 33 24.67 14.00 14.28
C SER A 33 23.52 14.51 13.41
N ALA A 34 23.69 15.66 12.77
CA ALA A 34 22.68 16.23 11.87
C ALA A 34 22.43 15.32 10.66
N HIS A 35 23.48 14.80 10.05
CA HIS A 35 23.38 13.88 8.92
C HIS A 35 22.73 12.53 9.30
N HIS A 36 23.07 11.99 10.48
CA HIS A 36 22.41 10.79 11.00
C HIS A 36 20.90 11.01 11.20
N THR A 37 20.53 12.13 11.83
CA THR A 37 19.14 12.51 12.04
C THR A 37 18.38 12.68 10.72
N TRP A 38 19.02 13.31 9.72
CA TRP A 38 18.44 13.46 8.39
C TRP A 38 18.18 12.11 7.69
N ARG A 39 19.08 11.13 7.85
CA ARG A 39 18.86 9.76 7.32
C ARG A 39 17.70 9.05 8.01
N LEU A 40 17.60 9.17 9.33
CA LEU A 40 16.48 8.62 10.10
C LEU A 40 15.15 9.21 9.62
N GLN A 41 15.06 10.53 9.53
CA GLN A 41 13.85 11.24 9.10
C GLN A 41 13.47 10.91 7.67
N SER A 42 14.42 10.93 6.73
CA SER A 42 14.12 10.62 5.32
C SER A 42 13.65 9.17 5.13
N THR A 43 14.22 8.22 5.86
CA THR A 43 13.79 6.82 5.83
C THR A 43 12.41 6.64 6.46
N ALA A 44 12.15 7.28 7.60
CA ALA A 44 10.85 7.25 8.26
C ALA A 44 9.73 7.82 7.38
N VAL A 45 9.97 8.93 6.67
CA VAL A 45 9.00 9.51 5.73
C VAL A 45 8.74 8.57 4.56
N ARG A 46 9.79 7.98 3.97
CA ARG A 46 9.63 7.01 2.87
C ARG A 46 8.81 5.80 3.30
N MET A 47 9.08 5.22 4.47
CA MET A 47 8.30 4.09 5.01
C MET A 47 6.83 4.48 5.21
N GLN A 48 6.57 5.69 5.70
CA GLN A 48 5.21 6.19 5.89
C GLN A 48 4.48 6.36 4.55
N ASP A 49 5.14 6.91 3.54
CA ASP A 49 4.54 7.10 2.22
C ASP A 49 4.25 5.77 1.52
N GLU A 50 5.16 4.79 1.61
CA GLU A 50 4.96 3.44 1.08
C GLU A 50 3.77 2.74 1.76
N ALA A 51 3.71 2.78 3.10
CA ALA A 51 2.58 2.22 3.85
C ALA A 51 1.26 2.92 3.50
N ARG A 52 1.26 4.25 3.44
CA ARG A 52 0.09 5.05 3.09
C ARG A 52 -0.41 4.72 1.69
N LEU A 53 0.48 4.63 0.70
CA LEU A 53 0.11 4.32 -0.68
C LEU A 53 -0.54 2.93 -0.77
N ALA A 54 0.05 1.94 -0.11
CA ALA A 54 -0.50 0.58 -0.09
C ALA A 54 -1.84 0.48 0.62
N LEU A 55 -1.97 1.10 1.80
CA LEU A 55 -3.22 1.14 2.55
C LEU A 55 -4.33 1.85 1.77
N LEU A 56 -4.04 2.98 1.12
CA LEU A 56 -5.01 3.69 0.28
C LEU A 56 -5.45 2.87 -0.92
N ARG A 57 -4.52 2.16 -1.56
CA ARG A 57 -4.83 1.23 -2.65
C ARG A 57 -5.75 0.11 -2.18
N MET A 58 -5.39 -0.58 -1.09
CA MET A 58 -6.21 -1.65 -0.51
C MET A 58 -7.59 -1.13 -0.11
N ALA A 59 -7.66 0.06 0.49
CA ALA A 59 -8.92 0.68 0.87
C ALA A 59 -9.82 1.01 -0.33
N GLN A 60 -9.22 1.48 -1.42
CA GLN A 60 -9.95 1.72 -2.67
C GLN A 60 -10.53 0.40 -3.21
N ASP A 61 -9.72 -0.66 -3.26
CA ASP A 61 -10.17 -1.95 -3.77
C ASP A 61 -11.24 -2.59 -2.87
N ILE A 62 -11.12 -2.47 -1.55
CA ILE A 62 -12.16 -2.92 -0.60
C ILE A 62 -13.46 -2.17 -0.83
N ARG A 63 -13.42 -0.85 -1.05
CA ARG A 63 -14.63 -0.04 -1.32
C ARG A 63 -15.28 -0.39 -2.66
N MET A 64 -14.49 -0.83 -3.64
CA MET A 64 -14.96 -1.25 -4.96
C MET A 64 -15.39 -2.72 -5.00
N THR A 65 -15.07 -3.51 -3.97
CA THR A 65 -15.41 -4.93 -3.95
C THR A 65 -16.91 -5.13 -3.92
N GLY A 66 -17.41 -6.13 -4.67
CA GLY A 66 -18.84 -6.39 -4.78
C GLY A 66 -19.63 -5.35 -5.59
N MET A 67 -18.97 -4.36 -6.23
CA MET A 67 -19.63 -3.44 -7.15
C MET A 67 -19.78 -4.11 -8.52
N PHE A 68 -20.96 -4.69 -8.77
CA PHE A 68 -21.24 -5.47 -9.99
C PHE A 68 -22.21 -4.76 -10.94
N GLY A 69 -22.02 -3.46 -11.12
CA GLY A 69 -22.87 -2.64 -11.98
C GLY A 69 -24.23 -2.33 -11.36
N CYS A 70 -25.21 -2.12 -12.22
CA CYS A 70 -26.51 -1.51 -11.92
C CYS A 70 -27.64 -2.52 -11.65
N LEU A 71 -27.53 -3.75 -12.16
CA LEU A 71 -28.55 -4.79 -12.02
C LEU A 71 -28.12 -5.88 -11.03
N ARG A 72 -29.08 -6.46 -10.31
CA ARG A 72 -28.81 -7.57 -9.38
C ARG A 72 -28.52 -8.85 -10.14
N LEU A 73 -27.33 -9.40 -9.94
CA LEU A 73 -26.91 -10.67 -10.53
C LEU A 73 -27.66 -11.86 -9.90
N ARG A 74 -27.91 -12.89 -10.72
CA ARG A 74 -28.54 -14.17 -10.35
C ARG A 74 -27.74 -15.29 -11.02
N PRO A 75 -27.79 -16.54 -10.52
CA PRO A 75 -27.06 -17.68 -11.09
C PRO A 75 -27.15 -17.79 -12.62
N LYS A 76 -28.35 -17.59 -13.19
CA LYS A 76 -28.59 -17.62 -14.64
C LYS A 76 -27.84 -16.57 -15.48
N HIS A 77 -27.25 -15.55 -14.86
CA HIS A 77 -26.53 -14.48 -15.56
C HIS A 77 -25.03 -14.82 -15.76
N PHE A 78 -24.53 -15.89 -15.15
CA PHE A 78 -23.13 -16.28 -15.25
C PHE A 78 -22.92 -17.31 -16.37
N GLY A 79 -21.96 -17.04 -17.25
CA GLY A 79 -21.54 -17.97 -18.31
C GLY A 79 -20.66 -19.12 -17.81
N SER A 80 -20.07 -18.99 -16.62
CA SER A 80 -19.23 -20.01 -16.00
C SER A 80 -19.47 -20.14 -14.50
N SER A 81 -19.34 -21.36 -13.97
CA SER A 81 -19.50 -21.63 -12.54
C SER A 81 -18.42 -20.93 -11.70
N SER A 82 -17.21 -20.78 -12.23
CA SER A 82 -16.12 -20.05 -11.56
C SER A 82 -16.47 -18.58 -11.32
N ALA A 83 -17.12 -17.93 -12.28
CA ALA A 83 -17.62 -16.57 -12.13
C ALA A 83 -18.71 -16.50 -11.06
N GLU A 84 -19.68 -17.42 -11.09
CA GLU A 84 -20.76 -17.46 -10.08
C GLU A 84 -20.21 -17.56 -8.65
N HIS A 85 -19.29 -18.50 -8.39
CA HIS A 85 -18.68 -18.68 -7.07
C HIS A 85 -17.89 -17.44 -6.65
N ALA A 86 -17.14 -16.83 -7.58
CA ALA A 86 -16.35 -15.65 -7.29
C ALA A 86 -17.20 -14.44 -6.89
N PHE A 87 -18.33 -14.24 -7.57
CA PHE A 87 -19.22 -13.11 -7.30
C PHE A 87 -20.12 -13.35 -6.10
N ALA A 88 -20.39 -14.61 -5.74
CA ALA A 88 -21.10 -14.97 -4.51
C ALA A 88 -20.27 -14.63 -3.26
N ARG A 89 -18.95 -14.71 -3.34
CA ARG A 89 -18.02 -14.38 -2.24
C ARG A 89 -16.97 -13.38 -2.74
N PRO A 90 -17.37 -12.11 -2.94
CA PRO A 90 -16.50 -11.13 -3.58
C PRO A 90 -15.36 -10.66 -2.68
N MET A 91 -15.42 -10.91 -1.36
CA MET A 91 -14.33 -10.58 -0.46
C MET A 91 -14.11 -11.67 0.60
N GLU A 92 -12.88 -12.17 0.63
CA GLU A 92 -12.39 -13.15 1.58
C GLU A 92 -11.21 -12.54 2.35
N VAL A 93 -11.35 -12.52 3.68
CA VAL A 93 -10.36 -11.94 4.60
C VAL A 93 -9.80 -13.07 5.45
N GLU A 94 -8.52 -13.37 5.24
CA GLU A 94 -7.75 -14.34 6.03
C GLU A 94 -6.66 -13.61 6.82
N ALA A 95 -5.92 -14.33 7.66
CA ALA A 95 -4.90 -13.74 8.54
C ALA A 95 -3.82 -12.93 7.78
N SER A 96 -3.38 -13.41 6.62
CA SER A 96 -2.30 -12.82 5.81
C SER A 96 -2.66 -12.64 4.34
N THR A 97 -3.92 -12.87 3.97
CA THR A 97 -4.39 -12.83 2.59
C THR A 97 -5.72 -12.08 2.52
N LEU A 98 -5.84 -11.15 1.57
CA LEU A 98 -7.08 -10.47 1.24
C LEU A 98 -7.39 -10.74 -0.22
N SER A 99 -8.48 -11.46 -0.51
CA SER A 99 -8.98 -11.64 -1.87
C SER A 99 -10.22 -10.79 -2.10
N LEU A 100 -10.23 -10.05 -3.21
CA LEU A 100 -11.30 -9.14 -3.60
C LEU A 100 -11.70 -9.39 -5.05
N VAL A 101 -12.99 -9.36 -5.36
CA VAL A 101 -13.53 -9.32 -6.71
C VAL A 101 -14.01 -7.90 -6.95
N VAL A 102 -13.38 -7.23 -7.90
CA VAL A 102 -13.52 -5.78 -8.13
C VAL A 102 -13.70 -5.50 -9.61
N ALA A 103 -14.52 -4.48 -9.91
CA ALA A 103 -14.51 -3.86 -11.22
C ALA A 103 -13.17 -3.14 -11.42
N GLU A 104 -12.50 -3.40 -12.54
CA GLU A 104 -11.21 -2.78 -12.82
C GLU A 104 -11.39 -1.30 -13.18
N LEU A 105 -10.47 -0.48 -12.69
CA LEU A 105 -10.32 0.89 -13.19
C LEU A 105 -9.62 0.83 -14.57
N PRO A 106 -9.73 1.88 -15.39
CA PRO A 106 -8.94 1.98 -16.61
C PRO A 106 -7.45 2.16 -16.33
N GLY A 107 -6.60 1.62 -17.20
CA GLY A 107 -5.13 1.77 -17.15
C GLY A 107 -4.36 0.57 -16.59
N GLN A 108 -5.03 -0.55 -16.31
CA GLN A 108 -4.42 -1.74 -15.74
C GLN A 108 -3.74 -2.58 -16.84
N ALA A 109 -2.52 -3.04 -16.56
CA ALA A 109 -1.79 -3.91 -17.49
C ALA A 109 -2.36 -5.34 -17.50
N GLY A 110 -2.62 -5.87 -18.70
CA GLY A 110 -3.13 -7.22 -18.98
C GLY A 110 -4.67 -7.31 -19.03
N GLY A 111 -5.22 -8.44 -19.46
CA GLY A 111 -6.68 -8.63 -19.60
C GLY A 111 -7.39 -8.89 -18.26
N PRO A 112 -8.67 -8.53 -18.11
CA PRO A 112 -9.48 -8.86 -16.93
C PRO A 112 -9.75 -10.36 -16.84
N GLN A 113 -10.33 -10.80 -15.72
CA GLN A 113 -10.76 -12.19 -15.56
C GLN A 113 -12.15 -12.45 -16.15
N TRP A 114 -13.04 -11.47 -16.00
CA TRP A 114 -14.42 -11.52 -16.46
C TRP A 114 -14.85 -10.17 -17.03
N PHE A 115 -15.91 -10.19 -17.81
CA PHE A 115 -16.61 -9.02 -18.31
C PHE A 115 -18.06 -9.07 -17.86
N LEU A 116 -18.51 -8.00 -17.20
CA LEU A 116 -19.90 -7.78 -16.90
C LEU A 116 -20.53 -6.92 -17.98
N HIS A 117 -21.44 -7.51 -18.74
CA HIS A 117 -22.18 -6.87 -19.81
C HIS A 117 -23.55 -6.47 -19.30
N THR A 118 -24.00 -5.24 -19.54
CA THR A 118 -25.33 -4.80 -19.12
C THR A 118 -25.87 -3.66 -19.97
N ASP A 119 -27.19 -3.52 -19.97
CA ASP A 119 -27.90 -2.33 -20.48
C ASP A 119 -28.47 -1.44 -19.36
N CYS A 120 -28.19 -1.77 -18.10
CA CYS A 120 -28.72 -1.14 -16.90
C CYS A 120 -30.25 -1.03 -16.79
N THR A 121 -30.99 -1.73 -17.65
CA THR A 121 -32.46 -1.71 -17.64
C THR A 121 -33.04 -3.10 -17.45
N SER A 122 -32.57 -4.10 -18.19
CA SER A 122 -33.15 -5.44 -18.18
C SER A 122 -32.18 -6.59 -18.47
N LYS A 123 -31.06 -6.33 -19.14
CA LYS A 123 -30.10 -7.35 -19.57
C LYS A 123 -28.81 -7.24 -18.77
N VAL A 124 -28.34 -8.39 -18.27
CA VAL A 124 -27.02 -8.52 -17.65
C VAL A 124 -26.46 -9.93 -17.87
N SER A 125 -25.17 -10.02 -18.17
CA SER A 125 -24.43 -11.27 -18.17
C SER A 125 -23.00 -11.06 -17.68
N VAL A 126 -22.43 -12.09 -17.07
CA VAL A 126 -21.02 -12.12 -16.65
C VAL A 126 -20.36 -13.30 -17.36
N ASP A 127 -19.34 -13.01 -18.15
CA ASP A 127 -18.70 -13.97 -19.04
C ASP A 127 -17.18 -13.79 -19.03
N ASP A 128 -16.44 -14.85 -19.35
CA ASP A 128 -14.98 -14.81 -19.45
C ASP A 128 -14.51 -14.03 -20.70
N GLU A 129 -15.36 -13.92 -21.72
CA GLU A 129 -15.09 -13.25 -23.00
C GLU A 129 -16.05 -12.08 -23.24
N LEU A 130 -15.63 -11.14 -24.09
CA LEU A 130 -16.43 -10.00 -24.50
C LEU A 130 -17.59 -10.46 -25.40
N LYS A 131 -18.80 -9.99 -25.12
CA LYS A 131 -20.00 -10.21 -25.94
C LYS A 131 -20.51 -8.91 -26.54
N GLU A 132 -20.91 -8.99 -27.80
CA GLU A 132 -21.58 -7.89 -28.49
C GLU A 132 -23.04 -7.74 -28.03
N GLY A 133 -23.65 -6.59 -28.35
CA GLY A 133 -25.07 -6.34 -28.09
C GLY A 133 -25.40 -5.73 -26.72
N TYR A 134 -24.39 -5.30 -25.96
CA TYR A 134 -24.55 -4.59 -24.69
C TYR A 134 -23.96 -3.18 -24.78
N PRO A 135 -24.68 -2.14 -24.30
CA PRO A 135 -24.19 -0.77 -24.35
C PRO A 135 -23.14 -0.46 -23.27
N GLN A 136 -23.08 -1.23 -22.17
CA GLN A 136 -22.06 -1.09 -21.14
C GLN A 136 -21.37 -2.43 -20.87
N VAL A 137 -20.04 -2.35 -20.70
CA VAL A 137 -19.21 -3.48 -20.29
C VAL A 137 -18.24 -3.03 -19.22
N TYR A 138 -18.19 -3.77 -18.11
CA TYR A 138 -17.28 -3.52 -17.00
C TYR A 138 -16.28 -4.67 -16.88
N PRO A 139 -14.96 -4.43 -17.01
CA PRO A 139 -13.95 -5.44 -16.71
C PRO A 139 -13.95 -5.76 -15.22
N ILE A 140 -13.88 -7.04 -14.86
CA ILE A 140 -13.86 -7.49 -13.48
C ILE A 140 -12.71 -8.47 -13.29
N SER A 141 -12.01 -8.34 -12.16
CA SER A 141 -10.92 -9.24 -11.80
C SER A 141 -10.89 -9.56 -10.33
N ARG A 142 -10.27 -10.71 -10.03
CA ARG A 142 -9.84 -11.03 -8.69
C ARG A 142 -8.51 -10.37 -8.37
N TYR A 143 -8.48 -9.55 -7.33
CA TYR A 143 -7.29 -8.98 -6.73
C TYR A 143 -6.94 -9.81 -5.49
N VAL A 144 -5.66 -10.09 -5.29
CA VAL A 144 -5.18 -10.80 -4.10
C VAL A 144 -3.98 -10.08 -3.53
N TYR A 145 -4.11 -9.65 -2.29
CA TYR A 145 -3.04 -9.13 -1.46
C TYR A 145 -2.57 -10.24 -0.54
N GLN A 146 -1.25 -10.42 -0.43
CA GLN A 146 -0.69 -11.45 0.43
C GLN A 146 0.66 -11.00 1.00
N LEU A 147 0.85 -11.18 2.31
CA LEU A 147 2.16 -11.04 2.91
C LEU A 147 2.96 -12.33 2.67
N GLN A 148 4.09 -12.23 1.98
CA GLN A 148 5.01 -13.34 1.74
C GLN A 148 6.41 -12.95 2.20
N GLY A 149 6.91 -13.61 3.25
CA GLY A 149 8.14 -13.18 3.91
C GLY A 149 7.96 -11.79 4.49
N ASN A 150 8.82 -10.85 4.09
CA ASN A 150 8.79 -9.45 4.54
C ASN A 150 8.21 -8.50 3.49
N THR A 151 7.47 -9.02 2.50
CA THR A 151 6.95 -8.22 1.38
C THR A 151 5.45 -8.42 1.25
N LEU A 152 4.71 -7.32 1.31
CA LEU A 152 3.31 -7.30 0.90
C LEU A 152 3.27 -7.33 -0.62
N LYS A 153 2.68 -8.38 -1.17
CA LYS A 153 2.56 -8.59 -2.62
C LYS A 153 1.12 -8.46 -3.08
N PHE A 154 0.98 -8.10 -4.34
CA PHE A 154 -0.29 -7.97 -5.04
C PHE A 154 -0.26 -8.81 -6.32
N LYS A 155 -1.36 -9.51 -6.61
CA LYS A 155 -1.60 -10.10 -7.93
C LYS A 155 -3.01 -9.77 -8.42
N ARG A 156 -3.15 -9.77 -9.74
CA ARG A 156 -4.39 -9.55 -10.46
C ARG A 156 -4.68 -10.76 -11.34
N ASN A 157 -5.84 -11.39 -11.15
CA ASN A 157 -6.26 -12.56 -11.93
C ASN A 157 -5.14 -13.64 -11.94
N LYS A 158 -4.72 -14.08 -13.13
CA LYS A 158 -3.66 -15.06 -13.37
C LYS A 158 -2.27 -14.43 -13.44
N SER A 159 -2.11 -13.15 -13.11
CA SER A 159 -0.79 -12.52 -13.09
C SER A 159 0.09 -13.09 -11.98
N ASN A 160 1.40 -12.94 -12.15
CA ASN A 160 2.35 -13.18 -11.08
C ASN A 160 2.15 -12.16 -9.94
N PHE A 161 2.55 -12.56 -8.73
CA PHE A 161 2.64 -11.65 -7.60
C PHE A 161 3.76 -10.63 -7.82
N GLN A 162 3.42 -9.35 -7.64
CA GLN A 162 4.34 -8.23 -7.70
C GLN A 162 4.51 -7.63 -6.30
N PRO A 163 5.71 -7.16 -5.94
CA PRO A 163 5.93 -6.46 -4.68
C PRO A 163 5.13 -5.15 -4.66
N LEU A 164 4.45 -4.88 -3.54
CA LEU A 164 3.73 -3.62 -3.31
C LEU A 164 4.43 -2.78 -2.24
N VAL A 165 4.80 -3.41 -1.12
CA VAL A 165 5.58 -2.78 -0.04
C VAL A 165 6.58 -3.81 0.47
N GLU A 166 7.83 -3.41 0.59
CA GLU A 166 8.89 -4.21 1.20
C GLU A 166 9.00 -3.88 2.69
N ASN A 167 9.77 -4.68 3.42
CA ASN A 167 10.02 -4.45 4.84
C ASN A 167 8.76 -4.48 5.72
N VAL A 168 7.73 -5.24 5.32
CA VAL A 168 6.51 -5.46 6.09
C VAL A 168 6.74 -6.63 7.04
N ARG A 169 6.97 -6.33 8.32
CA ARG A 169 7.17 -7.31 9.39
C ARG A 169 5.90 -8.11 9.69
N SER A 170 4.75 -7.44 9.69
CA SER A 170 3.47 -8.11 9.92
C SER A 170 2.31 -7.39 9.24
N MET A 171 1.32 -8.17 8.82
CA MET A 171 0.03 -7.70 8.32
C MET A 171 -1.07 -8.39 9.11
N ARG A 172 -2.06 -7.62 9.55
CA ARG A 172 -3.27 -8.12 10.19
C ARG A 172 -4.49 -7.59 9.44
N LEU A 173 -5.41 -8.49 9.14
CA LEU A 173 -6.65 -8.18 8.46
C LEU A 173 -7.80 -8.73 9.30
N GLN A 174 -8.78 -7.89 9.62
CA GLN A 174 -9.94 -8.28 10.42
C GLN A 174 -11.20 -7.65 9.86
N ARG A 175 -12.27 -8.43 9.75
CA ARG A 175 -13.62 -7.86 9.58
C ARG A 175 -14.10 -7.33 10.92
N VAL A 176 -14.64 -6.13 10.91
CA VAL A 176 -15.10 -5.43 12.11
C VAL A 176 -16.49 -4.85 11.89
N GLN A 177 -17.26 -4.74 12.98
CA GLN A 177 -18.52 -4.04 12.98
C GLN A 177 -18.28 -2.56 13.26
N MET A 178 -18.74 -1.69 12.36
CA MET A 178 -18.66 -0.23 12.46
C MET A 178 -20.04 0.35 12.78
N ALA A 179 -20.07 1.62 13.17
CA ALA A 179 -21.31 2.35 13.46
C ALA A 179 -22.29 2.41 12.28
N GLN A 180 -21.79 2.29 11.03
CA GLN A 180 -22.59 2.39 9.79
C GLN A 180 -22.61 1.09 8.97
N GLY A 181 -22.28 -0.06 9.55
CA GLY A 181 -22.25 -1.35 8.86
C GLY A 181 -20.99 -2.14 9.16
N GLU A 182 -20.57 -2.99 8.23
CA GLU A 182 -19.32 -3.74 8.38
C GLU A 182 -18.14 -2.99 7.74
N GLY A 183 -16.94 -3.32 8.19
CA GLY A 183 -15.71 -2.84 7.61
C GLY A 183 -14.57 -3.85 7.73
N VAL A 184 -13.42 -3.48 7.19
CA VAL A 184 -12.17 -4.23 7.30
C VAL A 184 -11.13 -3.33 7.92
N ASP A 185 -10.55 -3.79 9.02
CA ASP A 185 -9.37 -3.20 9.64
C ASP A 185 -8.11 -3.83 9.04
N ILE A 186 -7.21 -2.96 8.60
CA ILE A 186 -5.92 -3.32 8.03
C ILE A 186 -4.85 -2.72 8.94
N ALA A 187 -3.98 -3.56 9.48
CA ALA A 187 -2.81 -3.11 10.24
C ALA A 187 -1.53 -3.63 9.59
N LEU A 188 -0.59 -2.73 9.33
CA LEU A 188 0.75 -3.02 8.78
C LEU A 188 1.82 -2.54 9.76
N THR A 189 2.77 -3.41 10.06
CA THR A 189 4.01 -3.04 10.77
C THR A 189 5.16 -3.11 9.78
N LEU A 190 5.80 -1.96 9.52
CA LEU A 190 7.00 -1.86 8.69
C LEU A 190 8.23 -1.80 9.58
N TYR A 191 9.32 -2.44 9.14
CA TYR A 191 10.57 -2.50 9.89
C TYR A 191 11.79 -2.34 8.98
N GLU A 192 12.55 -1.27 9.16
CA GLU A 192 13.83 -1.07 8.48
C GLU A 192 14.99 -1.52 9.40
N PRO A 193 15.79 -2.51 8.98
CA PRO A 193 16.78 -3.15 9.85
C PRO A 193 18.10 -2.37 10.03
N THR A 194 18.45 -1.46 9.11
CA THR A 194 19.72 -0.69 9.14
C THR A 194 19.70 0.41 10.19
N LEU A 195 18.53 1.02 10.39
CA LEU A 195 18.26 2.14 11.30
C LEU A 195 17.38 1.72 12.48
N GLU A 196 17.01 0.43 12.54
CA GLU A 196 16.12 -0.16 13.56
C GLU A 196 14.79 0.61 13.71
N LEU A 197 14.27 1.10 12.58
CA LEU A 197 13.05 1.89 12.55
C LEU A 197 11.83 0.98 12.39
N GLU A 198 10.87 1.14 13.30
CA GLU A 198 9.59 0.43 13.24
C GLU A 198 8.44 1.43 13.17
N GLN A 199 7.48 1.17 12.27
CA GLN A 199 6.30 1.99 12.12
C GLN A 199 5.04 1.13 12.04
N HIS A 200 4.01 1.57 12.76
CA HIS A 200 2.71 0.93 12.81
C HIS A 200 1.69 1.80 12.07
N HIS A 201 0.99 1.20 11.13
CA HIS A 201 -0.01 1.88 10.31
C HIS A 201 -1.31 1.10 10.34
N GLU A 202 -2.40 1.76 10.68
CA GLU A 202 -3.73 1.16 10.77
C GLU A 202 -4.74 1.95 9.94
N LEU A 203 -5.59 1.24 9.22
CA LEU A 203 -6.67 1.83 8.44
C LEU A 203 -7.92 0.95 8.49
N SER A 204 -9.01 1.56 8.92
CA SER A 204 -10.35 0.97 8.92
C SER A 204 -11.11 1.39 7.67
N VAL A 205 -11.63 0.42 6.92
CA VAL A 205 -12.32 0.65 5.65
C VAL A 205 -13.75 0.12 5.71
N ALA A 206 -14.73 1.01 5.65
CA ALA A 206 -16.14 0.61 5.56
C ALA A 206 -16.45 -0.09 4.24
N ILE A 207 -17.20 -1.19 4.33
CA ILE A 207 -17.69 -1.95 3.17
C ILE A 207 -18.94 -1.24 2.64
N ARG A 208 -18.88 -0.77 1.40
CA ARG A 208 -19.97 0.02 0.81
C ARG A 208 -20.95 -0.79 -0.05
N ASN A 209 -20.49 -1.89 -0.62
CA ASN A 209 -21.34 -2.76 -1.42
C ASN A 209 -21.72 -4.00 -0.60
N PRO A 210 -22.92 -4.57 -0.81
CA PRO A 210 -23.33 -5.78 -0.10
C PRO A 210 -22.35 -6.92 -0.41
N VAL A 211 -21.65 -7.39 0.62
CA VAL A 211 -20.83 -8.60 0.57
C VAL A 211 -21.47 -9.63 1.48
N PRO A 212 -21.80 -10.84 1.00
CA PRO A 212 -22.34 -11.89 1.86
C PRO A 212 -21.38 -12.23 3.00
N ASN A 213 -21.95 -12.48 4.19
CA ASN A 213 -21.19 -13.03 5.31
C ASN A 213 -20.78 -14.48 5.02
N PRO A 214 -19.60 -14.92 5.51
CA PRO A 214 -19.11 -16.28 5.31
C PRO A 214 -20.05 -17.34 5.89
#